data_AF-A0A920KVK6-F1
#
_entry.id   AF-A0A920KVK6-F1
#
_cell.length_a   1.000
_cell.length_b   1.000
_cell.length_c   1.000
_cell.angle_alpha   90.00
_cell.angle_beta   90.00
_cell.angle_gamma   90.00
#
_symmetry.space_group_name_H-M   'P 1'
#
loop_
_entity.id
_entity.type
_entity.pdbx_description
1 polymer ?
#
loop_
_entity_poly.entity_id
_entity_poly.type
_entity_poly.pdbx_seq_one_letter_code
_entity_poly.pdbx_strand_id
1 'polypeptide(L)'
;MQRTANFSIPAKNYRLDKYQNTKFKNNFDQIKSISLNNRHGHPWEHSKTPIDESNLNVFLSGLERAWENGGLSFRDTFSNINYNNFANKITSDFIINKIKRIVKDPQKVKILTYFNYPFGAKRPALDTNYFDTFNKENVDLIDLKSNPIEKCYNSGLIINKRNIPADIIIFATGFDAITGSLLDIDIQGKNSKDLSSEWRIQPNNYLGLQIPNFPNLFTITGPGSPSVLTNMPRAIEQHVEWITKCISYLLREKKNKIEACPKYSKNWLKKVHDAAKKTMFLKTENSWYLGSNIEGKPVGFIPYSGGLDKYSKICKEVETNKYEGFLIDN
;
A
#
# COMPACT_ATOMS: atom_id res chain seq x y z
N MET A 1 -3.92 21.99 7.13
CA MET A 1 -5.22 21.81 6.46
C MET A 1 -5.46 20.32 6.24
N GLN A 2 -6.63 19.80 6.60
CA GLN A 2 -6.90 18.36 6.59
C GLN A 2 -8.28 18.06 6.01
N ARG A 3 -8.36 17.16 5.01
CA ARG A 3 -9.63 16.70 4.43
C ARG A 3 -10.14 15.40 5.07
N THR A 4 -9.25 14.45 5.27
CA THR A 4 -9.56 13.18 5.94
C THR A 4 -8.37 12.82 6.81
N ALA A 5 -8.62 12.51 8.09
CA ALA A 5 -7.57 12.04 8.99
C ALA A 5 -7.01 10.71 8.49
N ASN A 6 -5.71 10.49 8.66
CA ASN A 6 -5.09 9.19 8.43
C ASN A 6 -4.56 8.61 9.72
N PHE A 7 -4.74 7.29 9.91
CA PHE A 7 -4.10 6.60 11.02
C PHE A 7 -2.59 6.73 10.89
N SER A 8 -1.95 7.07 12.00
CA SER A 8 -0.49 7.13 12.13
C SER A 8 -0.06 6.42 13.40
N ILE A 9 1.10 5.78 13.33
CA ILE A 9 1.73 5.03 14.42
C ILE A 9 3.12 5.65 14.64
N PRO A 10 3.62 5.72 15.88
CA PRO A 10 4.94 6.26 16.13
C PRO A 10 6.02 5.44 15.40
N ALA A 11 6.91 6.13 14.70
CA ALA A 11 8.04 5.52 14.02
C ALA A 11 9.05 4.95 15.01
N LYS A 12 9.19 5.61 16.18
CA LYS A 12 10.20 5.30 17.23
C LYS A 12 11.61 5.13 16.64
N ASN A 13 11.97 6.00 15.69
CA ASN A 13 13.25 5.92 15.01
C ASN A 13 14.41 6.20 15.99
N TYR A 14 15.49 5.43 15.88
CA TYR A 14 16.70 5.61 16.67
C TYR A 14 17.94 5.23 15.85
N ARG A 15 19.09 5.77 16.24
CA ARG A 15 20.37 5.43 15.60
C ARG A 15 20.84 4.07 16.12
N LEU A 16 21.17 3.15 15.21
CA LEU A 16 21.74 1.85 15.56
C LEU A 16 23.14 2.02 16.15
N ASP A 17 23.40 1.38 17.28
CA ASP A 17 24.74 1.31 17.87
C ASP A 17 25.61 0.23 17.19
N LYS A 18 26.90 0.15 17.56
CA LYS A 18 27.85 -0.81 16.98
C LYS A 18 27.45 -2.27 17.26
N TYR A 19 26.92 -2.55 18.44
CA TYR A 19 26.51 -3.89 18.84
C TYR A 19 25.28 -4.34 18.05
N GLN A 20 24.25 -3.49 17.94
CA GLN A 20 23.04 -3.74 17.15
C GLN A 20 23.37 -3.96 15.67
N ASN A 21 24.24 -3.14 15.09
CA ASN A 21 24.71 -3.32 13.71
C ASN A 21 25.45 -4.65 13.52
N THR A 22 26.33 -5.01 14.46
CA THR A 22 27.09 -6.27 14.41
C THR A 22 26.15 -7.47 14.55
N LYS A 23 25.21 -7.42 15.50
CA LYS A 23 24.18 -8.44 15.68
C LYS A 23 23.32 -8.60 14.43
N PHE A 24 22.90 -7.51 13.79
CA PHE A 24 22.15 -7.58 12.54
C PHE A 24 22.94 -8.29 11.44
N LYS A 25 24.21 -7.91 11.23
CA LYS A 25 25.09 -8.53 10.22
C LYS A 25 25.31 -10.02 10.49
N ASN A 26 25.56 -10.41 11.74
CA ASN A 26 25.78 -11.81 12.11
C ASN A 26 24.53 -12.69 11.93
N ASN A 27 23.32 -12.10 11.93
CA ASN A 27 22.06 -12.81 11.77
C ASN A 27 21.41 -12.55 10.40
N PHE A 28 22.15 -11.97 9.43
CA PHE A 28 21.58 -11.48 8.18
C PHE A 28 20.83 -12.57 7.40
N ASP A 29 21.39 -13.78 7.30
CA ASP A 29 20.77 -14.87 6.55
C ASP A 29 19.45 -15.33 7.17
N GLN A 30 19.38 -15.38 8.51
CA GLN A 30 18.13 -15.67 9.21
C GLN A 30 17.08 -14.59 8.96
N ILE A 31 17.47 -13.32 9.07
CA ILE A 31 16.58 -12.17 8.84
C ILE A 31 16.07 -12.16 7.39
N LYS A 32 16.96 -12.44 6.43
CA LYS A 32 16.63 -12.58 5.01
C LYS A 32 15.66 -13.73 4.79
N SER A 33 15.89 -14.88 5.43
CA SER A 33 14.98 -16.04 5.35
C SER A 33 13.58 -15.72 5.88
N ILE A 34 13.47 -15.01 7.00
CA ILE A 34 12.19 -14.50 7.52
C ILE A 34 11.53 -13.61 6.46
N SER A 35 12.27 -12.63 5.93
CA SER A 35 11.75 -11.70 4.92
C SER A 35 11.29 -12.40 3.63
N LEU A 36 11.96 -13.46 3.19
CA LEU A 36 11.59 -14.23 2.00
C LEU A 36 10.29 -15.00 2.15
N ASN A 37 10.03 -15.49 3.37
CA ASN A 37 8.83 -16.26 3.69
C ASN A 37 7.70 -15.40 4.28
N ASN A 38 7.93 -14.10 4.46
CA ASN A 38 6.97 -13.17 5.03
C ASN A 38 5.96 -12.68 3.98
N ARG A 39 4.67 -12.68 4.35
CA ARG A 39 3.55 -12.19 3.54
C ARG A 39 3.76 -10.80 2.91
N HIS A 40 4.46 -9.90 3.61
CA HIS A 40 4.71 -8.53 3.18
C HIS A 40 6.20 -8.28 2.89
N GLY A 41 7.06 -9.30 2.88
CA GLY A 41 8.48 -9.13 2.61
C GLY A 41 9.25 -8.43 3.74
N HIS A 42 8.77 -8.51 4.97
CA HIS A 42 9.34 -7.81 6.12
C HIS A 42 10.16 -8.72 7.05
N PRO A 43 11.18 -8.18 7.75
CA PRO A 43 12.10 -8.94 8.60
C PRO A 43 11.54 -9.24 10.01
N TRP A 44 10.24 -9.53 10.12
CA TRP A 44 9.60 -9.95 11.38
C TRP A 44 8.59 -11.06 11.12
N GLU A 45 8.18 -11.77 12.15
CA GLU A 45 7.13 -12.78 12.03
C GLU A 45 5.74 -12.17 12.24
N HIS A 46 4.76 -12.70 11.51
CA HIS A 46 3.36 -12.36 11.73
C HIS A 46 2.85 -13.04 12.99
N SER A 47 2.15 -12.30 13.84
CA SER A 47 1.45 -12.90 14.96
C SER A 47 0.43 -13.92 14.45
N LYS A 48 0.34 -15.07 15.12
CA LYS A 48 -0.70 -16.08 14.88
C LYS A 48 -1.92 -15.85 15.76
N THR A 49 -1.80 -15.02 16.79
CA THR A 49 -2.84 -14.77 17.78
C THR A 49 -3.89 -13.82 17.21
N PRO A 50 -5.17 -14.22 17.11
CA PRO A 50 -6.25 -13.32 16.78
C PRO A 50 -6.69 -12.52 18.01
N ILE A 51 -7.20 -11.30 17.80
CA ILE A 51 -8.02 -10.62 18.81
C ILE A 51 -9.40 -11.29 18.82
N ASP A 52 -9.89 -11.59 20.01
CA ASP A 52 -11.25 -12.08 20.28
C ASP A 52 -11.86 -11.41 21.52
N GLU A 53 -13.07 -11.84 21.90
CA GLU A 53 -13.85 -11.25 22.99
C GLU A 53 -13.45 -11.76 24.40
N SER A 54 -12.54 -12.73 24.50
CA SER A 54 -12.27 -13.43 25.78
C SER A 54 -11.55 -12.55 26.80
N ASN A 55 -10.46 -11.87 26.41
CA ASN A 55 -9.62 -11.09 27.30
C ASN A 55 -9.04 -9.84 26.62
N LEU A 56 -9.87 -8.79 26.55
CA LEU A 56 -9.50 -7.51 25.95
C LEU A 56 -8.27 -6.86 26.61
N ASN A 57 -8.05 -7.05 27.91
CA ASN A 57 -6.91 -6.45 28.61
C ASN A 57 -5.57 -6.99 28.09
N VAL A 58 -5.50 -8.28 27.76
CA VAL A 58 -4.31 -8.90 27.17
C VAL A 58 -4.04 -8.32 25.79
N PHE A 59 -5.08 -8.16 24.97
CA PHE A 59 -4.95 -7.58 23.62
C PHE A 59 -4.53 -6.11 23.66
N LEU A 60 -5.15 -5.30 24.53
CA LEU A 60 -4.78 -3.89 24.73
C LEU A 60 -3.34 -3.75 25.23
N SER A 61 -2.90 -4.61 26.15
CA SER A 61 -1.49 -4.65 26.59
C SER A 61 -0.54 -5.04 25.46
N GLY A 62 -0.97 -5.92 24.55
CA GLY A 62 -0.21 -6.25 23.33
C GLY A 62 -0.07 -5.08 22.38
N LEU A 63 -1.17 -4.35 22.11
CA LEU A 63 -1.15 -3.12 21.32
C LEU A 63 -0.29 -2.04 21.97
N GLU A 64 -0.30 -1.92 23.30
CA GLU A 64 0.55 -0.99 24.05
C GLU A 64 2.04 -1.27 23.81
N ARG A 65 2.47 -2.54 23.96
CA ARG A 65 3.86 -2.92 23.67
C ARG A 65 4.24 -2.65 22.20
N ALA A 66 3.34 -2.95 21.26
CA ALA A 66 3.58 -2.69 19.85
C ALA A 66 3.68 -1.18 19.54
N TRP A 67 2.86 -0.35 20.21
CA TRP A 67 2.90 1.10 20.09
C TRP A 67 4.22 1.68 20.62
N GLU A 68 4.69 1.19 21.77
CA GLU A 68 5.97 1.64 22.35
C GLU A 68 7.19 1.18 21.54
N ASN A 69 7.12 -0.01 20.93
CA ASN A 69 8.11 -0.44 19.95
C ASN A 69 8.06 0.39 18.66
N GLY A 70 6.87 0.81 18.25
CA GLY A 70 6.62 1.56 17.03
C GLY A 70 6.87 0.76 15.75
N GLY A 71 6.87 1.48 14.64
CA GLY A 71 7.15 0.93 13.31
C GLY A 71 5.96 0.20 12.66
N LEU A 72 6.17 -0.24 11.42
CA LEU A 72 5.10 -0.83 10.60
C LEU A 72 4.61 -2.18 11.11
N SER A 73 5.38 -2.88 11.95
CA SER A 73 5.00 -4.18 12.53
C SER A 73 3.77 -4.10 13.43
N PHE A 74 3.40 -2.91 13.93
CA PHE A 74 2.19 -2.70 14.71
C PHE A 74 0.93 -3.27 14.04
N ARG A 75 0.82 -3.17 12.71
CA ARG A 75 -0.35 -3.69 11.97
C ARG A 75 -0.43 -5.22 11.96
N ASP A 76 0.69 -5.89 12.24
CA ASP A 76 0.85 -7.34 12.26
C ASP A 76 0.90 -7.90 13.71
N THR A 77 0.60 -7.05 14.72
CA THR A 77 0.58 -7.44 16.16
C THR A 77 -0.38 -8.59 16.44
N PHE A 78 -1.50 -8.65 15.71
CA PHE A 78 -2.47 -9.74 15.78
C PHE A 78 -2.88 -10.17 14.37
N SER A 79 -3.17 -11.46 14.21
CA SER A 79 -3.33 -12.10 12.90
C SER A 79 -4.55 -11.61 12.11
N ASN A 80 -5.56 -11.05 12.80
CA ASN A 80 -6.86 -10.73 12.24
C ASN A 80 -7.19 -9.23 12.16
N ILE A 81 -6.26 -8.31 12.50
CA ILE A 81 -6.51 -6.84 12.46
C ILE A 81 -7.03 -6.38 11.09
N ASN A 82 -6.46 -6.89 10.00
CA ASN A 82 -6.84 -6.51 8.64
C ASN A 82 -8.00 -7.36 8.06
N TYR A 83 -8.55 -8.31 8.82
CA TYR A 83 -9.50 -9.31 8.32
C TYR A 83 -10.81 -9.38 9.13
N ASN A 84 -10.82 -8.87 10.36
CA ASN A 84 -11.95 -8.98 11.27
C ASN A 84 -12.37 -7.61 11.81
N ASN A 85 -13.65 -7.27 11.70
CA ASN A 85 -14.18 -5.95 12.09
C ASN A 85 -14.02 -5.67 13.59
N PHE A 86 -14.23 -6.67 14.45
CA PHE A 86 -14.09 -6.52 15.89
C PHE A 86 -12.63 -6.24 16.26
N ALA A 87 -11.69 -7.07 15.79
CA ALA A 87 -10.25 -6.87 15.99
C ALA A 87 -9.78 -5.49 15.49
N ASN A 88 -10.27 -5.08 14.32
CA ASN A 88 -9.95 -3.78 13.76
C ASN A 88 -10.51 -2.62 14.59
N LYS A 89 -11.75 -2.76 15.08
CA LYS A 89 -12.37 -1.76 15.95
C LYS A 89 -11.57 -1.57 17.24
N ILE A 90 -11.21 -2.66 17.93
CA ILE A 90 -10.36 -2.61 19.13
C ILE A 90 -9.04 -1.88 18.83
N THR A 91 -8.41 -2.20 17.70
CA THR A 91 -7.15 -1.56 17.28
C THR A 91 -7.32 -0.08 16.94
N SER A 92 -8.40 0.28 16.24
CA SER A 92 -8.70 1.66 15.85
C SER A 92 -9.01 2.52 17.08
N ASP A 93 -9.84 2.02 17.99
CA ASP A 93 -10.20 2.69 19.24
C ASP A 93 -8.96 2.90 20.13
N PHE A 94 -8.06 1.93 20.19
CA PHE A 94 -6.78 2.06 20.86
C PHE A 94 -5.95 3.24 20.30
N ILE A 95 -5.80 3.33 18.97
CA ILE A 95 -5.05 4.44 18.33
C ILE A 95 -5.75 5.79 18.59
N ILE A 96 -7.07 5.86 18.47
CA ILE A 96 -7.85 7.06 18.77
C ILE A 96 -7.59 7.53 20.21
N ASN A 97 -7.60 6.61 21.16
CA ASN A 97 -7.33 6.93 22.57
C ASN A 97 -5.90 7.39 22.81
N LYS A 98 -4.91 6.88 22.07
CA LYS A 98 -3.53 7.41 22.10
C LYS A 98 -3.48 8.86 21.63
N ILE A 99 -4.12 9.17 20.49
CA ILE A 99 -4.16 10.54 19.94
C ILE A 99 -4.85 11.51 20.91
N LYS A 100 -5.97 11.10 21.50
CA LYS A 100 -6.72 11.89 22.52
C LYS A 100 -5.89 12.25 23.75
N ARG A 101 -4.90 11.43 24.11
CA ARG A 101 -4.00 11.71 25.24
C ARG A 101 -2.85 12.65 24.87
N ILE A 102 -2.46 12.69 23.60
CA ILE A 102 -1.35 13.52 23.11
C ILE A 102 -1.83 14.95 22.82
N VAL A 103 -2.95 15.11 22.11
CA VAL A 103 -3.43 16.42 21.66
C VAL A 103 -4.30 17.06 22.74
N LYS A 104 -3.94 18.28 23.17
CA LYS A 104 -4.58 18.98 24.29
C LYS A 104 -5.86 19.71 23.90
N ASP A 105 -5.92 20.22 22.67
CA ASP A 105 -7.10 20.94 22.17
C ASP A 105 -8.22 19.96 21.75
N PRO A 106 -9.39 19.98 22.40
CA PRO A 106 -10.47 19.05 22.12
C PRO A 106 -11.07 19.21 20.71
N GLN A 107 -10.99 20.39 20.08
CA GLN A 107 -11.46 20.59 18.71
C GLN A 107 -10.49 19.95 17.71
N LYS A 108 -9.17 20.14 17.90
CA LYS A 108 -8.16 19.47 17.08
C LYS A 108 -8.24 17.96 17.21
N VAL A 109 -8.47 17.44 18.42
CA VAL A 109 -8.71 16.00 18.67
C VAL A 109 -9.86 15.46 17.82
N LYS A 110 -11.00 16.15 17.77
CA LYS A 110 -12.16 15.72 16.95
C LYS A 110 -11.77 15.59 15.48
N ILE A 111 -11.04 16.56 14.94
CA ILE A 111 -10.60 16.55 13.53
C ILE A 111 -9.57 15.43 13.28
N LEU A 112 -8.57 15.28 14.17
CA LEU A 112 -7.48 14.31 14.03
C LEU A 112 -7.92 12.85 14.23
N THR A 113 -9.04 12.62 14.91
CA THR A 113 -9.57 11.29 15.21
C THR A 113 -10.84 10.94 14.43
N TYR A 114 -11.30 11.82 13.53
CA TYR A 114 -12.43 11.53 12.65
C TYR A 114 -11.98 10.62 11.49
N PHE A 115 -12.02 9.31 11.74
CA PHE A 115 -11.76 8.28 10.73
C PHE A 115 -13.08 7.74 10.19
N ASN A 116 -13.31 7.88 8.88
CA ASN A 116 -14.46 7.31 8.18
C ASN A 116 -14.14 5.95 7.52
N TYR A 117 -13.11 5.26 8.01
CA TYR A 117 -12.65 3.97 7.51
C TYR A 117 -11.87 3.22 8.60
N PRO A 118 -11.77 1.88 8.54
CA PRO A 118 -11.05 1.09 9.54
C PRO A 118 -9.52 1.19 9.39
N PHE A 119 -8.79 0.98 10.49
CA PHE A 119 -7.34 0.93 10.47
C PHE A 119 -6.82 -0.06 9.41
N GLY A 120 -5.83 0.34 8.62
CA GLY A 120 -5.27 -0.50 7.55
C GLY A 120 -6.05 -0.50 6.23
N ALA A 121 -7.27 0.06 6.14
CA ALA A 121 -7.96 0.22 4.84
C ALA A 121 -7.21 1.17 3.90
N LYS A 122 -6.52 2.16 4.48
CA LYS A 122 -5.47 2.95 3.83
C LYS A 122 -4.12 2.61 4.44
N ARG A 123 -3.03 2.92 3.74
CA ARG A 123 -1.67 2.76 4.27
C ARG A 123 -1.52 3.58 5.57
N PRO A 124 -1.26 2.94 6.73
CA PRO A 124 -0.94 3.69 7.94
C PRO A 124 0.36 4.45 7.75
N ALA A 125 0.40 5.70 8.21
CA ALA A 125 1.63 6.47 8.27
C ALA A 125 2.47 6.04 9.48
N LEU A 126 3.77 6.31 9.41
CA LEU A 126 4.62 6.36 10.58
C LEU A 126 5.02 7.81 10.83
N ASP A 127 4.97 8.25 12.08
CA ASP A 127 5.28 9.63 12.43
C ASP A 127 6.31 9.78 13.54
N THR A 128 6.89 10.98 13.60
CA THR A 128 7.69 11.45 14.72
C THR A 128 7.09 12.77 15.18
N ASN A 129 6.45 12.76 16.35
CA ASN A 129 5.84 13.94 16.98
C ASN A 129 4.76 14.62 16.11
N TYR A 130 4.06 13.89 15.24
CA TYR A 130 3.04 14.50 14.37
C TYR A 130 1.87 15.04 15.20
N PHE A 131 1.36 14.24 16.14
CA PHE A 131 0.24 14.67 16.98
C PHE A 131 0.66 15.75 17.99
N ASP A 132 1.85 15.66 18.59
CA ASP A 132 2.40 16.69 19.48
C ASP A 132 2.55 18.05 18.80
N THR A 133 2.80 18.07 17.49
CA THR A 133 2.95 19.30 16.72
C THR A 133 1.70 20.18 16.79
N PHE A 134 0.50 19.61 16.93
CA PHE A 134 -0.75 20.36 17.05
C PHE A 134 -0.95 21.05 18.40
N ASN A 135 -0.10 20.78 19.39
CA ASN A 135 -0.07 21.48 20.67
C ASN A 135 0.77 22.78 20.64
N LYS A 136 1.51 23.03 19.55
CA LYS A 136 2.32 24.25 19.42
C LYS A 136 1.43 25.44 19.08
N GLU A 137 1.77 26.61 19.62
CA GLU A 137 1.01 27.86 19.41
C GLU A 137 0.99 28.31 17.95
N ASN A 138 2.05 28.01 17.20
CA ASN A 138 2.21 28.39 15.80
C ASN A 138 1.66 27.35 14.81
N VAL A 139 0.87 26.38 15.27
CA VAL A 139 0.29 25.32 14.42
C VAL A 139 -1.23 25.31 14.55
N ASP A 140 -1.90 25.58 13.44
CA ASP A 140 -3.35 25.49 13.32
C ASP A 140 -3.78 24.29 12.46
N LEU A 141 -5.01 23.81 12.70
CA LEU A 141 -5.62 22.69 12.00
C LEU A 141 -6.99 23.09 11.44
N ILE A 142 -7.01 23.35 10.14
CA ILE A 142 -8.24 23.65 9.40
C ILE A 142 -8.86 22.36 8.86
N ASP A 143 -10.09 22.05 9.27
CA ASP A 143 -10.92 20.98 8.71
C ASP A 143 -11.53 21.40 7.38
N LEU A 144 -10.99 20.85 6.29
CA LEU A 144 -11.43 21.13 4.93
C LEU A 144 -12.71 20.39 4.53
N LYS A 145 -13.15 19.39 5.30
CA LYS A 145 -14.42 18.71 5.03
C LYS A 145 -15.59 19.65 5.33
N SER A 146 -15.49 20.39 6.43
CA SER A 146 -16.48 21.39 6.82
C SER A 146 -16.23 22.76 6.17
N ASN A 147 -14.98 23.07 5.81
CA ASN A 147 -14.58 24.36 5.25
C ASN A 147 -13.72 24.15 3.98
N PRO A 148 -14.32 23.86 2.82
CA PRO A 148 -13.56 23.61 1.60
C PRO A 148 -12.78 24.84 1.14
N ILE A 149 -11.68 24.61 0.42
CA ILE A 149 -10.92 25.66 -0.25
C ILE A 149 -11.75 26.14 -1.45
N GLU A 150 -11.99 27.44 -1.53
CA GLU A 150 -12.74 28.06 -2.63
C GLU A 150 -11.83 28.42 -3.80
N LYS A 151 -10.72 29.12 -3.51
CA LYS A 151 -9.69 29.49 -4.50
C LYS A 151 -8.39 29.91 -3.84
N CYS A 152 -7.33 29.93 -4.64
CA CYS A 152 -6.12 30.66 -4.32
C CYS A 152 -6.27 32.14 -4.71
N TYR A 153 -5.56 33.02 -4.02
CA TYR A 153 -5.34 34.41 -4.41
C TYR A 153 -3.86 34.76 -4.24
N ASN A 154 -3.46 35.97 -4.65
CA ASN A 154 -2.03 36.35 -4.73
C ASN A 154 -1.22 36.17 -3.43
N SER A 155 -1.87 36.14 -2.26
CA SER A 155 -1.18 36.05 -0.97
C SER A 155 -1.78 34.97 -0.06
N GLY A 156 -2.43 33.95 -0.63
CA GLY A 156 -2.90 32.79 0.15
C GLY A 156 -4.14 32.10 -0.40
N LEU A 157 -4.99 31.63 0.51
CA LEU A 157 -6.17 30.81 0.22
C LEU A 157 -7.45 31.45 0.74
N ILE A 158 -8.56 31.27 0.03
CA ILE A 158 -9.90 31.61 0.54
C ILE A 158 -10.57 30.33 1.03
N ILE A 159 -10.93 30.33 2.31
CA ILE A 159 -11.59 29.21 2.99
C ILE A 159 -12.77 29.76 3.78
N ASN A 160 -13.98 29.28 3.50
CA ASN A 160 -15.21 29.72 4.16
C ASN A 160 -15.36 31.26 4.16
N LYS A 161 -15.19 31.86 2.98
CA LYS A 161 -15.22 33.31 2.73
C LYS A 161 -14.20 34.13 3.53
N ARG A 162 -13.18 33.49 4.12
CA ARG A 162 -12.10 34.15 4.86
C ARG A 162 -10.78 34.02 4.10
N ASN A 163 -9.99 35.07 4.15
CA ASN A 163 -8.63 35.07 3.63
C ASN A 163 -7.71 34.41 4.66
N ILE A 164 -7.01 33.36 4.24
CA ILE A 164 -5.94 32.70 4.98
C ILE A 164 -4.63 33.11 4.30
N PRO A 165 -3.87 34.08 4.85
CA PRO A 165 -2.60 34.49 4.28
C PRO A 165 -1.57 33.36 4.30
N ALA A 166 -0.79 33.24 3.24
CA ALA A 166 0.32 32.30 3.16
C ALA A 166 1.38 32.79 2.16
N ASP A 167 2.64 32.77 2.58
CA ASP A 167 3.79 33.04 1.70
C ASP A 167 4.19 31.80 0.90
N ILE A 168 3.97 30.61 1.48
CA ILE A 168 4.32 29.32 0.90
C ILE A 168 3.15 28.35 1.07
N ILE A 169 2.80 27.66 -0.02
CA ILE A 169 1.82 26.57 -0.03
C ILE A 169 2.53 25.27 -0.42
N ILE A 170 2.45 24.26 0.45
CA ILE A 170 3.08 22.95 0.23
C ILE A 170 2.01 21.93 -0.16
N PHE A 171 2.16 21.34 -1.35
CA PHE A 171 1.28 20.29 -1.86
C PHE A 171 1.77 18.90 -1.44
N ALA A 172 1.24 18.39 -0.33
CA ALA A 172 1.41 17.00 0.12
C ALA A 172 0.23 16.12 -0.33
N THR A 173 -0.18 16.24 -1.60
CA THR A 173 -1.44 15.70 -2.14
C THR A 173 -1.36 14.28 -2.72
N GLY A 174 -0.18 13.66 -2.69
CA GLY A 174 0.05 12.29 -3.17
C GLY A 174 0.37 12.22 -4.66
N PHE A 175 0.04 11.08 -5.28
CA PHE A 175 0.45 10.73 -6.64
C PHE A 175 -0.67 10.02 -7.40
N ASP A 176 -0.61 10.06 -8.74
CA ASP A 176 -1.31 9.06 -9.56
C ASP A 176 -0.57 7.72 -9.46
N ALA A 177 -0.93 6.93 -8.44
CA ALA A 177 -0.19 5.76 -8.04
C ALA A 177 -0.40 4.56 -8.98
N ILE A 178 0.66 3.76 -9.13
CA ILE A 178 0.73 2.46 -9.83
C ILE A 178 0.61 2.56 -11.36
N THR A 179 -0.33 3.33 -11.89
CA THR A 179 -0.56 3.45 -13.34
C THR A 179 -0.06 4.75 -13.94
N GLY A 180 -0.05 5.86 -13.17
CA GLY A 180 0.18 7.21 -13.71
C GLY A 180 1.42 7.32 -14.57
N SER A 181 2.59 6.93 -14.03
CA SER A 181 3.86 7.01 -14.77
C SER A 181 3.92 6.17 -16.05
N LEU A 182 3.12 5.10 -16.17
CA LEU A 182 3.04 4.31 -17.39
C LEU A 182 2.08 4.93 -18.40
N LEU A 183 1.03 5.61 -17.93
CA LEU A 183 0.05 6.31 -18.76
C LEU A 183 0.55 7.67 -19.26
N ASP A 184 1.56 8.25 -18.60
CA ASP A 184 2.26 9.46 -19.06
C ASP A 184 3.20 9.19 -20.26
N ILE A 185 3.41 7.91 -20.62
CA ILE A 185 4.23 7.48 -21.75
C ILE A 185 3.29 7.04 -22.88
N ASP A 186 3.59 7.42 -24.13
CA ASP A 186 2.92 6.90 -25.33
C ASP A 186 3.34 5.45 -25.61
N ILE A 187 2.78 4.51 -24.84
CA ILE A 187 3.04 3.07 -24.98
C ILE A 187 2.02 2.46 -25.92
N GLN A 188 2.49 2.02 -27.10
CA GLN A 188 1.67 1.36 -28.11
C GLN A 188 2.00 -0.13 -28.24
N GLY A 189 0.97 -0.96 -28.18
CA GLY A 189 1.03 -2.40 -28.38
C GLY A 189 0.70 -2.81 -29.81
N LYS A 190 0.25 -4.05 -29.98
CA LYS A 190 -0.18 -4.60 -31.27
C LYS A 190 -1.27 -3.75 -31.91
N ASN A 191 -1.22 -3.59 -33.23
CA ASN A 191 -2.19 -2.83 -34.01
C ASN A 191 -2.35 -1.39 -33.50
N SER A 192 -1.27 -0.77 -33.04
CA SER A 192 -1.24 0.58 -32.46
C SER A 192 -2.20 0.77 -31.29
N LYS A 193 -2.46 -0.30 -30.53
CA LYS A 193 -3.31 -0.23 -29.35
C LYS A 193 -2.60 0.54 -28.25
N ASP A 194 -3.15 1.67 -27.86
CA ASP A 194 -2.65 2.49 -26.77
C ASP A 194 -2.93 1.85 -25.39
N LEU A 195 -1.97 1.91 -24.48
CA LEU A 195 -2.08 1.40 -23.12
C LEU A 195 -3.21 2.06 -22.33
N SER A 196 -3.42 3.37 -22.51
CA SER A 196 -4.51 4.08 -21.82
C SER A 196 -5.88 3.50 -22.20
N SER A 197 -6.03 3.08 -23.47
CA SER A 197 -7.24 2.42 -23.95
C SER A 197 -7.45 1.03 -23.35
N GLU A 198 -6.38 0.24 -23.18
CA GLU A 198 -6.43 -1.11 -22.56
C GLU A 198 -6.81 -1.01 -21.07
N TRP A 199 -6.32 0.01 -20.37
CA TRP A 199 -6.56 0.21 -18.94
C TRP A 199 -7.75 1.12 -18.61
N ARG A 200 -8.49 1.60 -19.61
CA ARG A 200 -9.59 2.56 -19.45
C ARG A 200 -10.67 2.14 -18.45
N ILE A 201 -10.96 0.84 -18.32
CA ILE A 201 -11.95 0.33 -17.35
C ILE A 201 -11.28 -0.09 -16.04
N GLN A 202 -10.13 -0.74 -16.13
CA GLN A 202 -9.29 -1.13 -15.01
C GLN A 202 -7.98 -1.70 -15.56
N PRO A 203 -6.87 -1.60 -14.81
CA PRO A 203 -5.63 -2.26 -15.20
C PRO A 203 -5.79 -3.79 -15.27
N ASN A 204 -5.52 -4.36 -16.44
CA ASN A 204 -5.66 -5.79 -16.71
C ASN A 204 -4.29 -6.39 -17.05
N ASN A 205 -3.62 -6.91 -16.03
CA ASN A 205 -2.29 -7.52 -16.17
C ASN A 205 -2.38 -9.00 -15.77
N TYR A 206 -1.58 -9.86 -16.41
CA TYR A 206 -1.33 -11.20 -15.89
C TYR A 206 -0.17 -11.17 -14.91
N LEU A 207 -0.41 -11.65 -13.69
CA LEU A 207 0.54 -11.64 -12.56
C LEU A 207 1.06 -10.24 -12.17
N GLY A 208 0.55 -9.16 -12.77
CA GLY A 208 1.16 -7.84 -12.70
C GLY A 208 2.51 -7.69 -13.39
N LEU A 209 2.83 -8.63 -14.29
CA LEU A 209 4.10 -8.70 -15.02
C LEU A 209 3.95 -8.33 -16.50
N GLN A 210 2.86 -8.72 -17.17
CA GLN A 210 2.60 -8.35 -18.57
C GLN A 210 1.13 -7.99 -18.80
N ILE A 211 0.91 -7.29 -19.92
CA ILE A 211 -0.37 -6.72 -20.32
C ILE A 211 -0.76 -7.36 -21.66
N PRO A 212 -1.98 -7.89 -21.84
CA PRO A 212 -2.45 -8.37 -23.14
C PRO A 212 -2.34 -7.29 -24.22
N ASN A 213 -1.98 -7.67 -25.44
CA ASN A 213 -1.68 -6.80 -26.59
C ASN A 213 -0.33 -6.07 -26.54
N PHE A 214 0.49 -6.25 -25.50
CA PHE A 214 1.81 -5.62 -25.36
C PHE A 214 2.91 -6.69 -25.23
N PRO A 215 3.24 -7.40 -26.33
CA PRO A 215 4.24 -8.47 -26.30
C PRO A 215 5.61 -7.92 -25.87
N ASN A 216 6.37 -8.74 -25.13
CA ASN A 216 7.71 -8.43 -24.61
C ASN A 216 7.81 -7.20 -23.68
N LEU A 217 6.72 -6.49 -23.41
CA LEU A 217 6.67 -5.46 -22.40
C LEU A 217 6.43 -6.10 -21.03
N PHE A 218 7.35 -5.86 -20.10
CA PHE A 218 7.21 -6.27 -18.71
C PHE A 218 7.06 -5.05 -17.80
N THR A 219 6.24 -5.20 -16.76
CA THR A 219 6.14 -4.22 -15.67
C THR A 219 6.74 -4.79 -14.40
N ILE A 220 7.52 -3.97 -13.68
CA ILE A 220 7.99 -4.29 -12.34
C ILE A 220 7.06 -3.61 -11.34
N THR A 221 6.53 -4.39 -10.40
CA THR A 221 5.61 -3.93 -9.33
C THR A 221 4.34 -3.25 -9.86
N GLY A 222 3.91 -3.69 -11.05
CA GLY A 222 2.72 -3.21 -11.75
C GLY A 222 1.39 -3.68 -11.15
N PRO A 223 0.26 -3.21 -11.72
CA PRO A 223 -1.09 -3.57 -11.31
C PRO A 223 -1.32 -5.07 -11.21
N GLY A 224 -1.98 -5.55 -10.16
CA GLY A 224 -2.23 -6.97 -9.95
C GLY A 224 -1.05 -7.77 -9.38
N SER A 225 0.10 -7.16 -9.12
CA SER A 225 1.17 -7.74 -8.28
C SER A 225 1.03 -7.27 -6.81
N PRO A 226 1.74 -7.88 -5.83
CA PRO A 226 1.70 -7.42 -4.44
C PRO A 226 2.12 -5.95 -4.28
N SER A 227 3.11 -5.52 -5.07
CA SER A 227 3.57 -4.13 -5.18
C SER A 227 3.68 -3.46 -3.80
N VAL A 228 3.08 -2.28 -3.66
CA VAL A 228 3.08 -1.37 -2.51
C VAL A 228 2.57 -1.96 -1.19
N LEU A 229 1.94 -3.13 -1.20
CA LEU A 229 1.52 -3.85 0.02
C LEU A 229 2.68 -4.58 0.71
N THR A 230 3.89 -4.45 0.16
CA THR A 230 5.08 -5.16 0.61
C THR A 230 6.24 -4.20 0.88
N ASN A 231 7.30 -4.74 1.46
CA ASN A 231 8.64 -4.18 1.33
C ASN A 231 9.06 -4.21 -0.15
N MET A 232 8.85 -3.09 -0.84
CA MET A 232 8.99 -2.99 -2.30
C MET A 232 10.29 -3.58 -2.87
N PRO A 233 11.49 -3.36 -2.29
CA PRO A 233 12.71 -4.02 -2.74
C PRO A 233 12.57 -5.54 -2.90
N ARG A 234 11.89 -6.22 -1.96
CA ARG A 234 11.68 -7.68 -2.05
C ARG A 234 10.78 -8.09 -3.19
N ALA A 235 9.73 -7.33 -3.48
CA ALA A 235 8.86 -7.57 -4.62
C ALA A 235 9.56 -7.24 -5.95
N ILE A 236 10.40 -6.19 -5.98
CA ILE A 236 11.21 -5.81 -7.13
C ILE A 236 12.21 -6.92 -7.46
N GLU A 237 12.99 -7.39 -6.48
CA GLU A 237 13.94 -8.50 -6.66
C GLU A 237 13.24 -9.73 -7.23
N GLN A 238 12.10 -10.13 -6.66
CA GLN A 238 11.36 -11.29 -7.14
C GLN A 238 10.87 -11.12 -8.59
N HIS A 239 10.37 -9.94 -8.97
CA HIS A 239 9.98 -9.68 -10.36
C HIS A 239 11.18 -9.69 -11.31
N VAL A 240 12.29 -9.04 -10.95
CA VAL A 240 13.50 -9.00 -11.79
C VAL A 240 14.04 -10.42 -11.99
N GLU A 241 14.13 -11.22 -10.93
CA GLU A 241 14.57 -12.63 -11.00
C GLU A 241 13.64 -13.47 -11.88
N TRP A 242 12.32 -13.28 -11.79
CA TRP A 242 11.36 -14.00 -12.61
C TRP A 242 11.45 -13.59 -14.10
N ILE A 243 11.48 -12.29 -14.37
CA ILE A 243 11.54 -11.74 -15.74
C ILE A 243 12.84 -12.16 -16.45
N THR A 244 13.97 -12.10 -15.75
CA THR A 244 15.27 -12.52 -16.33
C THR A 244 15.32 -14.01 -16.62
N LYS A 245 14.70 -14.86 -15.78
CA LYS A 245 14.51 -16.29 -16.08
C LYS A 245 13.58 -16.52 -17.27
N CYS A 246 12.52 -15.70 -17.40
CA CYS A 246 11.61 -15.71 -18.54
C CYS A 246 12.33 -15.40 -19.85
N ILE A 247 13.09 -14.30 -19.88
CA ILE A 247 13.88 -13.91 -21.04
C ILE A 247 14.89 -15.01 -21.38
N SER A 248 15.59 -15.56 -20.37
CA SER A 248 16.53 -16.66 -20.57
C SER A 248 15.87 -17.92 -21.15
N TYR A 249 14.63 -18.23 -20.74
CA TYR A 249 13.86 -19.32 -21.31
C TYR A 249 13.54 -19.08 -22.79
N LEU A 250 13.05 -17.89 -23.15
CA LEU A 250 12.75 -17.57 -24.55
C LEU A 250 13.98 -17.70 -25.44
N LEU A 251 15.12 -17.17 -25.00
CA LEU A 251 16.39 -17.26 -25.74
C LEU A 251 16.84 -18.72 -25.94
N ARG A 252 16.73 -19.57 -24.93
CA ARG A 252 17.07 -21.00 -25.04
C ARG A 252 16.13 -21.75 -25.99
N GLU A 253 14.84 -21.45 -25.93
CA GLU A 253 13.82 -22.06 -26.78
C GLU A 253 13.73 -21.42 -28.18
N LYS A 254 14.61 -20.47 -28.49
CA LYS A 254 14.65 -19.70 -29.74
C LYS A 254 13.31 -19.02 -30.07
N LYS A 255 12.66 -18.50 -29.03
CA LYS A 255 11.43 -17.69 -29.10
C LYS A 255 11.80 -16.22 -28.98
N ASN A 256 11.12 -15.36 -29.72
CA ASN A 256 11.38 -13.91 -29.68
C ASN A 256 10.18 -13.12 -29.15
N LYS A 257 9.05 -13.78 -28.86
CA LYS A 257 7.83 -13.13 -28.42
C LYS A 257 7.14 -13.90 -27.30
N ILE A 258 6.78 -13.15 -26.26
CA ILE A 258 5.92 -13.58 -25.16
C ILE A 258 4.87 -12.52 -24.87
N GLU A 259 3.64 -12.95 -24.60
CA GLU A 259 2.52 -12.07 -24.30
C GLU A 259 1.58 -12.71 -23.29
N ALA A 260 1.01 -11.92 -22.37
CA ALA A 260 -0.04 -12.39 -21.47
C ALA A 260 -1.29 -12.80 -22.25
N CYS A 261 -1.80 -14.03 -21.99
CA CYS A 261 -3.09 -14.44 -22.54
C CYS A 261 -4.24 -13.61 -21.92
N PRO A 262 -5.17 -13.06 -22.71
CA PRO A 262 -6.29 -12.27 -22.19
C PRO A 262 -7.16 -13.04 -21.17
N LYS A 263 -7.39 -14.34 -21.39
CA LYS A 263 -8.18 -15.19 -20.49
C LYS A 263 -7.51 -15.33 -19.12
N TYR A 264 -6.19 -15.54 -19.10
CA TYR A 264 -5.43 -15.67 -17.86
C TYR A 264 -5.32 -14.34 -17.11
N SER A 265 -5.17 -13.22 -17.83
CA SER A 265 -5.19 -11.87 -17.24
C SER A 265 -6.53 -11.58 -16.55
N LYS A 266 -7.66 -11.87 -17.22
CA LYS A 266 -8.99 -11.71 -16.62
C LYS A 266 -9.20 -12.58 -15.39
N ASN A 267 -8.75 -13.83 -15.42
CA ASN A 267 -8.82 -14.74 -14.28
C ASN A 267 -7.94 -14.26 -13.11
N TRP A 268 -6.76 -13.74 -13.41
CA TRP A 268 -5.86 -13.16 -12.42
C TRP A 268 -6.49 -11.94 -11.74
N LEU A 269 -7.07 -11.03 -12.53
CA LEU A 269 -7.77 -9.86 -12.01
C LEU A 269 -8.95 -10.24 -11.09
N LYS A 270 -9.70 -11.28 -11.44
CA LYS A 270 -10.71 -11.85 -10.53
C LYS A 270 -10.09 -12.32 -9.21
N LYS A 271 -8.95 -13.00 -9.25
CA LYS A 271 -8.22 -13.46 -8.06
C LYS A 271 -7.73 -12.30 -7.20
N VAL A 272 -7.28 -11.19 -7.81
CA VAL A 272 -6.90 -9.94 -7.13
C VAL A 272 -8.10 -9.37 -6.37
N HIS A 273 -9.24 -9.22 -7.03
CA HIS A 273 -10.46 -8.72 -6.40
C HIS A 273 -10.96 -9.64 -5.27
N ASP A 274 -10.95 -10.96 -5.49
CA ASP A 274 -11.40 -11.93 -4.49
C ASP A 274 -10.46 -11.98 -3.26
N ALA A 275 -9.17 -11.70 -3.43
CA ALA A 275 -8.24 -11.52 -2.31
C ALA A 275 -8.56 -10.24 -1.52
N ALA A 276 -8.87 -9.14 -2.20
CA ALA A 276 -9.19 -7.85 -1.58
C ALA A 276 -10.48 -7.88 -0.74
N LYS A 277 -11.51 -8.61 -1.18
CA LYS A 277 -12.80 -8.76 -0.47
C LYS A 277 -12.67 -9.27 0.96
N LYS A 278 -11.59 -9.99 1.28
CA LYS A 278 -11.33 -10.55 2.60
C LYS A 278 -10.65 -9.56 3.56
N THR A 279 -10.31 -8.36 3.08
CA THR A 279 -9.48 -7.39 3.81
C THR A 279 -10.24 -6.11 4.17
N MET A 280 -9.65 -5.29 5.04
CA MET A 280 -10.15 -3.94 5.32
C MET A 280 -9.95 -2.96 4.14
N PHE A 281 -9.14 -3.30 3.12
CA PHE A 281 -8.85 -2.38 2.01
C PHE A 281 -10.09 -1.91 1.24
N LEU A 282 -11.15 -2.73 1.18
CA LEU A 282 -12.41 -2.37 0.52
C LEU A 282 -13.41 -1.68 1.47
N LYS A 283 -13.04 -1.42 2.72
CA LYS A 283 -13.89 -0.75 3.73
C LYS A 283 -13.64 0.76 3.78
N THR A 284 -13.14 1.34 2.69
CA THR A 284 -12.96 2.79 2.51
C THR A 284 -13.41 3.17 1.11
N GLU A 285 -14.01 4.35 0.96
CA GLU A 285 -14.41 4.89 -0.34
C GLU A 285 -13.23 5.56 -1.05
N ASN A 286 -12.23 6.03 -0.30
CA ASN A 286 -11.18 6.91 -0.80
C ASN A 286 -9.80 6.33 -0.50
N SER A 287 -9.11 5.72 -1.45
CA SER A 287 -7.74 5.27 -1.27
C SER A 287 -7.03 5.23 -2.61
N TRP A 288 -5.75 5.56 -2.63
CA TRP A 288 -4.96 5.43 -3.85
C TRP A 288 -4.73 3.97 -4.26
N TYR A 289 -4.92 3.00 -3.35
CA TYR A 289 -5.01 1.58 -3.71
C TYR A 289 -6.21 1.25 -4.60
N LEU A 290 -7.25 2.09 -4.56
CA LEU A 290 -8.49 1.95 -5.31
C LEU A 290 -8.51 2.81 -6.58
N GLY A 291 -7.50 3.67 -6.78
CA GLY A 291 -7.52 4.69 -7.84
C GLY A 291 -8.44 5.88 -7.57
N SER A 292 -9.21 5.90 -6.48
CA SER A 292 -10.20 6.96 -6.19
C SER A 292 -9.61 8.29 -5.73
N ASN A 293 -8.28 8.44 -5.76
CA ASN A 293 -7.60 9.69 -5.44
C ASN A 293 -7.38 10.61 -6.65
N ILE A 294 -7.63 10.12 -7.87
CA ILE A 294 -7.50 10.87 -9.13
C ILE A 294 -8.87 10.92 -9.80
N GLU A 295 -9.31 12.12 -10.17
CA GLU A 295 -10.58 12.31 -10.87
C GLU A 295 -10.54 11.66 -12.26
N GLY A 296 -11.63 10.98 -12.64
CA GLY A 296 -11.71 10.24 -13.91
C GLY A 296 -10.94 8.92 -13.97
N LYS A 297 -10.09 8.61 -12.97
CA LYS A 297 -9.38 7.33 -12.91
C LYS A 297 -10.33 6.19 -12.54
N PRO A 298 -10.21 5.00 -13.17
CA PRO A 298 -11.08 3.88 -12.83
C PRO A 298 -10.90 3.41 -11.39
N VAL A 299 -12.04 3.13 -10.73
CA VAL A 299 -12.07 2.76 -9.31
C VAL A 299 -12.14 1.24 -9.15
N GLY A 300 -11.14 0.66 -8.48
CA GLY A 300 -11.03 -0.76 -8.20
C GLY A 300 -9.73 -1.09 -7.47
N PHE A 301 -9.69 -2.17 -6.69
CA PHE A 301 -8.48 -2.51 -5.94
C PHE A 301 -7.37 -3.05 -6.84
N ILE A 302 -6.28 -2.30 -6.92
CA ILE A 302 -5.22 -2.50 -7.91
C ILE A 302 -4.19 -3.57 -7.49
N PRO A 303 -3.66 -3.60 -6.24
CA PRO A 303 -2.61 -4.56 -5.86
C PRO A 303 -3.16 -5.96 -5.54
N TYR A 304 -2.32 -7.00 -5.60
CA TYR A 304 -2.67 -8.33 -5.08
C TYR A 304 -2.46 -8.43 -3.56
N SER A 305 -3.53 -8.50 -2.78
CA SER A 305 -3.47 -8.55 -1.29
C SER A 305 -3.27 -9.96 -0.70
N GLY A 306 -3.04 -10.97 -1.54
CA GLY A 306 -2.87 -12.35 -1.08
C GLY A 306 -1.55 -12.61 -0.35
N GLY A 307 -0.56 -11.74 -0.51
CA GLY A 307 0.77 -11.86 0.09
C GLY A 307 1.87 -12.16 -0.94
N LEU A 308 3.06 -11.61 -0.71
CA LEU A 308 4.26 -11.82 -1.54
C LEU A 308 4.73 -13.26 -1.51
N ASP A 309 4.64 -13.92 -0.35
CA ASP A 309 4.95 -15.34 -0.17
C ASP A 309 4.13 -16.24 -1.09
N LYS A 310 2.80 -16.05 -1.13
CA LYS A 310 1.89 -16.81 -1.99
C LYS A 310 2.03 -16.42 -3.45
N TYR A 311 2.18 -15.12 -3.72
CA TYR A 311 2.42 -14.62 -5.08
C TYR A 311 3.69 -15.21 -5.70
N SER A 312 4.78 -15.28 -4.93
CA SER A 312 6.05 -15.84 -5.40
C SER A 312 5.93 -17.31 -5.76
N LYS A 313 5.16 -18.09 -4.97
CA LYS A 313 4.84 -19.49 -5.27
C LYS A 313 4.05 -19.62 -6.58
N ILE A 314 3.02 -18.81 -6.77
CA ILE A 314 2.23 -18.80 -8.03
C ILE A 314 3.13 -18.46 -9.23
N CYS A 315 4.00 -17.46 -9.11
CA CYS A 315 4.93 -17.11 -10.18
C CYS A 315 5.90 -18.26 -10.48
N LYS A 316 6.38 -18.97 -9.45
CA LYS A 316 7.27 -20.12 -9.61
C LYS A 316 6.56 -21.31 -10.24
N GLU A 317 5.29 -21.56 -9.92
CA GLU A 317 4.46 -22.57 -10.58
C GLU A 317 4.33 -22.27 -12.08
N VAL A 318 4.02 -21.02 -12.42
CA VAL A 318 3.93 -20.57 -13.83
C VAL A 318 5.28 -20.75 -14.55
N GLU A 319 6.40 -20.35 -13.92
CA GLU A 319 7.76 -20.58 -14.44
C GLU A 319 8.03 -22.07 -14.70
N THR A 320 7.64 -22.94 -13.76
CA THR A 320 7.86 -24.39 -13.83
C THR A 320 7.00 -25.03 -14.92
N ASN A 321 5.79 -24.52 -15.12
CA ASN A 321 4.87 -24.94 -16.18
C ASN A 321 5.15 -24.25 -17.52
N LYS A 322 6.42 -23.88 -17.78
CA LYS A 322 6.87 -23.26 -19.02
C LYS A 322 6.08 -22.00 -19.39
N TYR A 323 5.88 -21.13 -18.40
CA TYR A 323 5.16 -19.86 -18.53
C TYR A 323 3.69 -20.06 -18.96
N GLU A 324 3.00 -20.96 -18.26
CA GLU A 324 1.56 -21.17 -18.43
C GLU A 324 0.80 -19.84 -18.35
N GLY A 325 -0.17 -19.64 -19.26
CA GLY A 325 -0.95 -18.41 -19.33
C GLY A 325 -0.30 -17.29 -20.14
N PHE A 326 0.89 -17.53 -20.68
CA PHE A 326 1.51 -16.70 -21.71
C PHE A 326 1.40 -17.36 -23.09
N LEU A 327 1.27 -16.54 -24.13
CA LEU A 327 1.34 -16.92 -25.54
C LEU A 327 2.80 -16.73 -25.97
N ILE A 328 3.46 -17.81 -26.39
CA ILE A 328 4.87 -17.81 -26.79
C ILE A 328 4.98 -18.26 -28.24
N ASP A 329 5.54 -17.40 -29.09
CA ASP A 329 5.72 -17.66 -30.51
C ASP A 329 7.05 -17.07 -31.04
N ASN A 330 7.25 -17.21 -32.36
CA ASN A 330 8.42 -16.75 -33.11
C ASN A 330 8.12 -15.44 -33.85
#